data_AF-A0A4R8TH81-F1
#
_entry.id   AF-A0A4R8TH81-F1
#
_cell.length_a   1.000
_cell.length_b   1.000
_cell.length_c   1.000
_cell.angle_alpha   90.00
_cell.angle_beta   90.00
_cell.angle_gamma   90.00
#
_symmetry.space_group_name_H-M   'P 1'
#
loop_
_entity.id
_entity.type
_entity.pdbx_description
1 polymer ?
#
loop_
_entity_poly.entity_id
_entity_poly.type
_entity_poly.pdbx_seq_one_letter_code
_entity_poly.pdbx_strand_id
1 'polypeptide(L)'
;MLFLALWAALTVLTYAATAGLEASKGGGTTKGGSTPKAGGGTPKAGGSSPKVAGGSTSKARGTTKAGGTAKGGVTPGGAVGGGTVGGGTGSGCPFPIPASRGRITFTAPRRIAGSFDGGFMTYGRGITCNPNIEGGDVDAVFLLENGATLQNAIIGLDQQEGVHCLGSCVVRNVWWAGVCEDALTLKGNGNALVVGGGARGAKDKVIQHDGLGTVTINGFTVCDFGKLYRACGNCPVSGRRNVVVNNVRAYNGQVLTGINVDQGDTAMISNVCGSNVRSICNEFREARPGGSSQKLGTVPNSSCRTAQISRC
;
A
#
# COMPACT_ATOMS: atom_id res chain seq x y z
N MET A 1 16.63 -68.55 18.98
CA MET A 1 15.94 -67.51 19.79
C MET A 1 15.87 -66.28 18.90
N LEU A 2 14.96 -66.24 17.92
CA LEU A 2 13.52 -65.92 18.00
C LEU A 2 13.26 -64.45 18.37
N PHE A 3 12.29 -63.87 17.65
CA PHE A 3 11.71 -62.51 17.68
C PHE A 3 12.26 -61.54 16.62
N LEU A 4 11.67 -61.55 15.42
CA LEU A 4 10.47 -60.81 14.98
C LEU A 4 10.65 -59.28 14.99
N ALA A 5 10.77 -58.70 13.78
CA ALA A 5 10.15 -57.42 13.45
C ALA A 5 9.99 -57.33 11.93
N LEU A 6 8.74 -57.49 11.50
CA LEU A 6 8.23 -57.39 10.15
C LEU A 6 7.69 -55.95 9.97
N TRP A 7 7.60 -55.49 8.71
CA TRP A 7 6.97 -54.24 8.20
C TRP A 7 7.88 -53.00 8.15
N ALA A 8 7.96 -52.22 7.07
CA ALA A 8 7.08 -52.08 5.92
C ALA A 8 7.88 -51.83 4.63
N ALA A 9 7.39 -52.40 3.53
CA ALA A 9 7.92 -52.24 2.19
C ALA A 9 7.68 -50.82 1.66
N LEU A 10 8.75 -50.25 1.10
CA LEU A 10 8.76 -48.98 0.38
C LEU A 10 8.31 -49.24 -1.07
N THR A 11 7.03 -49.03 -1.36
CA THR A 11 6.50 -49.06 -2.72
C THR A 11 6.88 -47.75 -3.43
N VAL A 12 7.90 -47.81 -4.27
CA VAL A 12 8.27 -46.73 -5.20
C VAL A 12 7.25 -46.72 -6.34
N LEU A 13 6.33 -45.76 -6.32
CA LEU A 13 5.43 -45.50 -7.43
C LEU A 13 6.08 -44.45 -8.35
N THR A 14 6.71 -44.91 -9.42
CA THR A 14 7.13 -44.08 -10.55
C THR A 14 5.90 -43.63 -11.34
N TYR A 15 5.58 -42.34 -11.32
CA TYR A 15 4.66 -41.74 -12.29
C TYR A 15 5.45 -41.31 -13.53
N ALA A 16 5.19 -42.00 -14.64
CA ALA A 16 5.64 -41.60 -15.96
C ALA A 16 4.81 -40.41 -16.46
N ALA A 17 5.48 -39.31 -16.79
CA ALA A 17 4.89 -38.19 -17.52
C ALA A 17 5.10 -38.44 -19.02
N THR A 18 4.04 -38.83 -19.72
CA THR A 18 3.96 -38.77 -21.18
C THR A 18 3.25 -37.48 -21.58
N ALA A 19 4.00 -36.49 -22.06
CA ALA A 19 3.46 -35.38 -22.83
C ALA A 19 4.02 -35.49 -24.25
N GLY A 20 3.19 -35.97 -25.17
CA GLY A 20 3.45 -35.90 -26.61
C GLY A 20 3.27 -34.47 -27.09
N LEU A 21 4.32 -33.91 -27.70
CA LEU A 21 4.20 -32.81 -28.64
C LEU A 21 4.11 -33.42 -30.05
N GLU A 22 2.94 -33.30 -30.69
CA GLU A 22 2.86 -33.36 -32.14
C GLU A 22 2.74 -31.94 -32.70
N ALA A 23 3.64 -31.66 -33.65
CA ALA A 23 3.63 -30.50 -34.51
C ALA A 23 2.66 -30.74 -35.68
N SER A 24 2.01 -29.69 -36.17
CA SER A 24 1.53 -29.68 -37.56
C SER A 24 1.66 -28.30 -38.20
N LYS A 25 2.10 -28.34 -39.46
CA LYS A 25 2.48 -27.27 -40.39
C LYS A 25 1.31 -26.87 -41.29
N GLY A 26 1.44 -25.67 -41.87
CA GLY A 26 0.89 -25.29 -43.20
C GLY A 26 -0.47 -24.59 -43.11
N GLY A 27 -0.75 -23.49 -43.81
CA GLY A 27 -0.17 -22.92 -45.03
C GLY A 27 -1.35 -22.61 -45.97
N GLY A 28 -1.46 -21.39 -46.53
CA GLY A 28 -2.49 -21.10 -47.53
C GLY A 28 -2.89 -19.63 -47.69
N THR A 29 -2.35 -19.03 -48.75
CA THR A 29 -2.60 -17.70 -49.33
C THR A 29 -3.97 -17.53 -50.03
N THR A 30 -4.47 -16.30 -50.15
CA THR A 30 -4.86 -15.54 -51.39
C THR A 30 -5.71 -14.30 -51.01
N LYS A 31 -5.29 -13.05 -51.29
CA LYS A 31 -5.32 -12.23 -52.53
C LYS A 31 -6.64 -11.48 -52.79
N GLY A 32 -6.51 -10.16 -53.05
CA GLY A 32 -7.50 -9.28 -53.70
C GLY A 32 -8.11 -8.24 -52.75
N GLY A 33 -7.93 -6.93 -52.83
CA GLY A 33 -7.41 -6.07 -53.90
C GLY A 33 -8.54 -5.31 -54.59
N SER A 34 -8.87 -4.10 -54.12
CA SER A 34 -9.50 -3.04 -54.93
C SER A 34 -9.67 -1.71 -54.16
N THR A 35 -8.88 -0.72 -54.55
CA THR A 35 -9.21 0.73 -54.46
C THR A 35 -10.13 1.10 -55.64
N PRO A 36 -10.95 2.17 -55.55
CA PRO A 36 -10.51 3.44 -56.15
C PRO A 36 -10.97 4.75 -55.46
N LYS A 37 -10.04 5.72 -55.46
CA LYS A 37 -10.12 7.12 -55.96
C LYS A 37 -11.17 8.13 -55.41
N ALA A 38 -10.61 9.09 -54.66
CA ALA A 38 -10.75 10.56 -54.66
C ALA A 38 -12.09 11.27 -55.02
N GLY A 39 -12.48 12.20 -54.15
CA GLY A 39 -13.33 13.37 -54.43
C GLY A 39 -13.19 14.41 -53.30
N GLY A 40 -12.76 15.62 -53.64
CA GLY A 40 -12.42 16.69 -52.70
C GLY A 40 -13.59 17.52 -52.16
N GLY A 41 -13.29 18.33 -51.14
CA GLY A 41 -14.19 19.35 -50.59
C GLY A 41 -13.69 19.92 -49.25
N THR A 42 -12.94 21.02 -49.29
CA THR A 42 -12.81 22.02 -48.20
C THR A 42 -13.90 23.11 -48.38
N PRO A 43 -14.15 24.06 -47.44
CA PRO A 43 -13.48 24.35 -46.15
C PRO A 43 -14.44 24.62 -44.96
N LYS A 44 -13.92 24.65 -43.71
CA LYS A 44 -14.12 25.81 -42.81
C LYS A 44 -13.18 25.76 -41.59
N ALA A 45 -12.51 26.89 -41.36
CA ALA A 45 -11.62 27.16 -40.26
C ALA A 45 -12.38 27.45 -38.95
N GLY A 46 -11.78 27.06 -37.81
CA GLY A 46 -12.13 27.50 -36.47
C GLY A 46 -10.92 27.26 -35.56
N GLY A 47 -10.27 28.35 -35.15
CA GLY A 47 -8.94 28.33 -34.54
C GLY A 47 -8.88 27.80 -33.11
N SER A 48 -7.70 27.36 -32.72
CA SER A 48 -7.26 27.26 -31.33
C SER A 48 -5.75 27.48 -31.28
N SER A 49 -5.35 28.53 -30.56
CA SER A 49 -3.95 28.87 -30.30
C SER A 49 -3.29 27.85 -29.37
N PRO A 50 -1.98 27.57 -29.52
CA PRO A 50 -1.25 26.61 -28.70
C PRO A 50 -0.69 27.29 -27.44
N LYS A 51 -0.75 26.61 -26.27
CA LYS A 51 0.08 26.95 -25.10
C LYS A 51 1.14 25.89 -24.85
N VAL A 52 2.35 26.24 -25.29
CA VAL A 52 3.67 26.08 -24.68
C VAL A 52 3.96 24.78 -23.91
N ALA A 53 4.82 23.97 -24.53
CA ALA A 53 5.63 22.96 -23.89
C ALA A 53 6.76 23.60 -23.05
N GLY A 54 6.86 23.24 -21.78
CA GLY A 54 8.02 23.51 -20.92
C GLY A 54 8.72 22.20 -20.62
N GLY A 55 9.85 21.96 -21.26
CA GLY A 55 10.73 20.82 -20.98
C GLY A 55 11.55 21.04 -19.73
N SER A 56 11.71 20.01 -18.91
CA SER A 56 12.74 19.94 -17.87
C SER A 56 13.75 18.85 -18.23
N THR A 57 14.97 19.29 -18.48
CA THR A 57 16.13 18.49 -18.80
C THR A 57 16.65 17.79 -17.54
N SER A 58 16.71 16.46 -17.59
CA SER A 58 17.37 15.62 -16.60
C SER A 58 18.88 15.73 -16.79
N LYS A 59 19.63 16.13 -15.75
CA LYS A 59 21.10 16.03 -15.74
C LYS A 59 21.53 15.10 -14.62
N ALA A 60 21.98 13.92 -15.02
CA ALA A 60 22.64 12.94 -14.17
C ALA A 60 24.13 13.26 -13.99
N ARG A 61 24.62 13.20 -12.74
CA ARG A 61 26.01 12.91 -12.30
C ARG A 61 25.98 12.99 -10.76
N GLY A 62 26.65 12.21 -9.93
CA GLY A 62 27.61 11.12 -10.05
C GLY A 62 28.04 10.79 -8.61
N THR A 63 28.44 9.54 -8.39
CA THR A 63 28.76 8.89 -7.10
C THR A 63 29.89 9.54 -6.28
N THR A 64 29.75 9.57 -4.95
CA THR A 64 30.84 9.30 -3.97
C THR A 64 30.27 8.65 -2.70
N LYS A 65 31.17 8.12 -1.87
CA LYS A 65 31.08 6.89 -1.07
C LYS A 65 31.19 7.18 0.44
N ALA A 66 30.56 6.30 1.23
CA ALA A 66 30.82 5.88 2.62
C ALA A 66 30.64 6.85 3.81
N GLY A 67 29.92 6.32 4.81
CA GLY A 67 30.39 6.27 6.21
C GLY A 67 29.83 7.33 7.15
N GLY A 68 28.85 6.96 7.97
CA GLY A 68 28.42 7.78 9.11
C GLY A 68 27.22 7.21 9.85
N THR A 69 27.49 6.42 10.88
CA THR A 69 26.48 5.92 11.84
C THR A 69 25.88 7.11 12.59
N ALA A 70 24.70 7.58 12.19
CA ALA A 70 24.00 8.66 12.87
C ALA A 70 23.26 8.12 14.10
N LYS A 71 23.85 8.35 15.28
CA LYS A 71 23.20 8.21 16.58
C LYS A 71 22.12 9.29 16.67
N GLY A 72 20.85 8.92 16.43
CA GLY A 72 19.72 9.84 16.54
C GLY A 72 19.58 10.38 17.97
N GLY A 73 19.88 11.66 18.15
CA GLY A 73 19.73 12.38 19.41
C GLY A 73 18.27 12.46 19.81
N VAL A 74 17.96 11.91 20.98
CA VAL A 74 16.70 12.14 21.68
C VAL A 74 16.90 13.44 22.46
N THR A 75 16.29 14.53 22.02
CA THR A 75 16.12 15.68 22.92
C THR A 75 14.91 15.36 23.80
N PRO A 76 15.02 15.37 25.14
CA PRO A 76 13.85 15.38 26.01
C PRO A 76 13.10 16.69 25.72
N GLY A 77 12.11 16.62 24.83
CA GLY A 77 11.27 17.77 24.51
C GLY A 77 10.46 18.15 25.74
N GLY A 78 10.67 19.38 26.21
CA GLY A 78 9.90 19.97 27.30
C GLY A 78 8.40 19.87 27.04
N ALA A 79 7.65 19.81 28.13
CA ALA A 79 6.20 19.66 28.15
C ALA A 79 5.50 20.73 27.28
N VAL A 80 5.21 20.38 26.03
CA VAL A 80 4.22 21.08 25.21
C VAL A 80 2.86 20.46 25.51
N GLY A 81 1.94 21.32 25.95
CA GLY A 81 0.60 21.06 26.47
C GLY A 81 -0.02 19.71 26.12
N GLY A 82 -0.43 18.99 27.16
CA GLY A 82 -1.21 17.76 27.08
C GLY A 82 -2.53 18.02 26.37
N GLY A 83 -2.54 17.82 25.05
CA GLY A 83 -3.74 17.48 24.32
C GLY A 83 -4.13 16.06 24.73
N THR A 84 -5.14 15.94 25.58
CA THR A 84 -5.86 14.69 25.77
C THR A 84 -6.20 14.16 24.38
N VAL A 85 -5.73 12.95 24.05
CA VAL A 85 -6.16 12.25 22.83
C VAL A 85 -7.60 11.80 23.09
N GLY A 86 -8.52 12.75 23.06
CA GLY A 86 -9.94 12.52 23.23
C GLY A 86 -10.41 11.58 22.13
N GLY A 87 -10.92 10.42 22.55
CA GLY A 87 -11.76 9.58 21.70
C GLY A 87 -12.99 10.38 21.32
N GLY A 88 -12.90 11.15 20.23
CA GLY A 88 -14.02 11.90 19.68
C GLY A 88 -15.15 10.95 19.31
N THR A 89 -16.27 11.07 20.03
CA THR A 89 -17.55 10.38 19.82
C THR A 89 -18.35 10.94 18.64
N GLY A 90 -17.67 11.38 17.57
CA GLY A 90 -18.28 12.20 16.52
C GLY A 90 -18.67 11.49 15.22
N SER A 91 -18.16 10.28 14.94
CA SER A 91 -18.36 9.63 13.63
C SER A 91 -19.12 8.30 13.65
N GLY A 92 -19.62 7.87 14.81
CA GLY A 92 -20.21 6.54 14.97
C GLY A 92 -19.22 5.39 14.76
N CYS A 93 -17.93 5.68 14.58
CA CYS A 93 -16.88 4.68 14.49
C CYS A 93 -16.35 4.30 15.87
N PRO A 94 -16.41 3.02 16.29
CA PRO A 94 -15.71 2.54 17.46
C PRO A 94 -14.21 2.43 17.14
N PHE A 95 -13.42 3.42 17.57
CA PHE A 95 -11.96 3.44 17.38
C PHE A 95 -11.22 3.16 18.70
N PRO A 96 -10.85 1.90 19.00
CA PRO A 96 -10.33 1.51 20.31
C PRO A 96 -8.82 1.76 20.42
N ILE A 97 -8.40 2.99 20.14
CA ILE A 97 -7.00 3.40 20.33
C ILE A 97 -6.62 3.29 21.81
N PRO A 98 -5.50 2.62 22.15
CA PRO A 98 -5.02 2.54 23.53
C PRO A 98 -4.70 3.92 24.11
N ALA A 99 -4.84 4.06 25.43
CA ALA A 99 -4.39 5.25 26.13
C ALA A 99 -2.87 5.42 25.97
N SER A 100 -2.45 6.62 25.59
CA SER A 100 -1.04 6.97 25.46
C SER A 100 -0.33 6.93 26.82
N ARG A 101 0.91 6.42 26.84
CA ARG A 101 1.77 6.40 28.03
C ARG A 101 2.72 7.59 28.15
N GLY A 102 2.59 8.56 27.25
CA GLY A 102 3.46 9.73 27.17
C GLY A 102 3.79 10.05 25.72
N ARG A 103 4.55 11.13 25.50
CA ARG A 103 4.84 11.64 24.16
C ARG A 103 6.34 11.74 23.90
N ILE A 104 6.75 11.39 22.68
CA ILE A 104 8.11 11.57 22.17
C ILE A 104 8.01 12.29 20.82
N THR A 105 8.74 13.40 20.69
CA THR A 105 8.82 14.17 19.45
C THR A 105 10.21 14.02 18.86
N PHE A 106 10.32 13.56 17.62
CA PHE A 106 11.59 13.44 16.92
C PHE A 106 11.81 14.64 15.99
N THR A 107 13.01 15.21 16.03
CA THR A 107 13.41 16.28 15.09
C THR A 107 13.70 15.73 13.69
N ALA A 108 14.02 14.44 13.56
CA ALA A 108 14.26 13.71 12.32
C ALA A 108 13.57 12.33 12.37
N PRO A 109 13.31 11.67 11.22
CA PRO A 109 12.69 10.34 11.23
C PRO A 109 13.49 9.35 12.08
N ARG A 110 12.79 8.58 12.91
CA ARG A 110 13.42 7.53 13.70
C ARG A 110 13.59 6.28 12.85
N ARG A 111 14.83 6.00 12.47
CA ARG A 111 15.20 4.79 11.72
C ARG A 111 15.29 3.57 12.63
N ILE A 112 14.66 2.46 12.25
CA ILE A 112 14.58 1.19 12.98
C ILE A 112 15.07 0.06 12.09
N ALA A 113 16.12 -0.66 12.50
CA ALA A 113 16.67 -1.79 11.74
C ALA A 113 16.23 -3.18 12.24
N GLY A 114 15.73 -3.26 13.47
CA GLY A 114 15.27 -4.51 14.10
C GLY A 114 13.85 -4.36 14.64
N SER A 115 13.59 -4.87 15.84
CA SER A 115 12.32 -4.67 16.52
C SER A 115 12.36 -3.43 17.42
N PHE A 116 11.31 -2.62 17.37
CA PHE A 116 11.08 -1.50 18.27
C PHE A 116 9.69 -1.60 18.87
N ASP A 117 9.62 -1.75 20.19
CA ASP A 117 8.39 -1.65 20.96
C ASP A 117 8.23 -0.22 21.46
N GLY A 118 7.16 0.44 21.01
CA GLY A 118 6.84 1.82 21.35
C GLY A 118 6.16 2.00 22.71
N GLY A 119 5.80 0.92 23.41
CA GLY A 119 5.19 0.96 24.75
C GLY A 119 3.90 1.78 24.85
N PHE A 120 3.17 1.97 23.75
CA PHE A 120 2.06 2.90 23.56
C PHE A 120 2.37 4.36 23.91
N MET A 121 3.62 4.77 23.74
CA MET A 121 3.96 6.18 23.65
C MET A 121 3.39 6.75 22.34
N THR A 122 3.05 8.04 22.38
CA THR A 122 2.70 8.81 21.18
C THR A 122 3.94 9.42 20.57
N TYR A 123 4.23 9.08 19.32
CA TYR A 123 5.37 9.55 18.55
C TYR A 123 4.92 10.55 17.50
N GLY A 124 5.68 11.63 17.36
CA GLY A 124 5.43 12.66 16.35
C GLY A 124 6.70 13.39 15.93
N ARG A 125 6.54 14.37 15.05
CA ARG A 125 7.62 15.22 14.52
C ARG A 125 7.54 16.67 15.01
N GLY A 126 6.49 17.02 15.76
CA GLY A 126 6.29 18.38 16.28
C GLY A 126 5.91 19.39 15.20
N ILE A 127 5.40 18.92 14.07
CA ILE A 127 5.01 19.74 12.92
C ILE A 127 3.50 19.78 12.77
N THR A 128 2.98 20.85 12.18
CA THR A 128 1.56 20.92 11.81
C THR A 128 1.35 20.22 10.48
N CYS A 129 0.51 19.19 10.47
CA CYS A 129 0.11 18.47 9.26
C CYS A 129 -0.42 19.43 8.17
N ASN A 130 0.11 19.30 6.95
CA ASN A 130 -0.49 19.88 5.76
C ASN A 130 -0.84 18.77 4.75
N PRO A 131 -2.11 18.33 4.66
CA PRO A 131 -2.50 17.21 3.83
C PRO A 131 -2.51 17.52 2.31
N ASN A 132 -2.13 18.73 1.91
CA ASN A 132 -2.00 19.13 0.51
C ASN A 132 -0.53 19.14 0.03
N ILE A 133 0.42 18.83 0.91
CA ILE A 133 1.84 18.72 0.59
C ILE A 133 2.22 17.25 0.69
N GLU A 134 2.82 16.73 -0.38
CA GLU A 134 3.43 15.41 -0.39
C GLU A 134 4.79 15.46 0.32
N GLY A 135 4.94 14.62 1.33
CA GLY A 135 6.15 14.45 2.10
C GLY A 135 7.10 13.43 1.49
N GLY A 136 8.26 13.31 2.11
CA GLY A 136 9.22 12.25 1.80
C GLY A 136 9.68 11.50 3.04
N ASP A 137 10.70 10.65 2.87
CA ASP A 137 11.27 9.88 3.98
C ASP A 137 11.77 10.78 5.12
N VAL A 138 12.16 12.02 4.81
CA VAL A 138 12.61 13.02 5.78
C VAL A 138 11.50 13.54 6.68
N ASP A 139 10.24 13.36 6.29
CA ASP A 139 9.05 13.84 6.99
C ASP A 139 8.35 12.74 7.80
N ALA A 140 8.73 11.47 7.59
CA ALA A 140 8.17 10.32 8.28
C ALA A 140 8.45 10.35 9.80
N VAL A 141 7.55 9.81 10.61
CA VAL A 141 7.82 9.56 12.04
C VAL A 141 8.85 8.44 12.21
N PHE A 142 8.63 7.32 11.52
CA PHE A 142 9.52 6.16 11.54
C PHE A 142 9.92 5.71 10.13
N LEU A 143 11.18 5.32 9.99
CA LEU A 143 11.68 4.59 8.83
C LEU A 143 12.07 3.18 9.26
N LEU A 144 11.38 2.17 8.75
CA LEU A 144 11.64 0.77 9.05
C LEU A 144 12.52 0.19 7.95
N GLU A 145 13.73 -0.24 8.30
CA GLU A 145 14.59 -0.98 7.37
C GLU A 145 13.96 -2.31 6.97
N ASN A 146 14.50 -2.93 5.92
CA ASN A 146 14.10 -4.26 5.51
C ASN A 146 14.24 -5.28 6.66
N GLY A 147 13.13 -5.95 7.00
CA GLY A 147 12.99 -6.91 8.09
C GLY A 147 12.59 -6.30 9.44
N ALA A 148 12.50 -4.98 9.56
CA ALA A 148 12.23 -4.33 10.83
C ALA A 148 10.77 -4.50 11.31
N THR A 149 10.59 -4.40 12.63
CA THR A 149 9.27 -4.46 13.28
C THR A 149 9.04 -3.20 14.11
N LEU A 150 7.91 -2.53 13.89
CA LEU A 150 7.38 -1.52 14.80
C LEU A 150 6.17 -2.11 15.51
N GLN A 151 6.14 -2.02 16.84
CA GLN A 151 5.00 -2.51 17.61
C GLN A 151 4.58 -1.62 18.76
N ASN A 152 3.30 -1.71 19.14
CA ASN A 152 2.72 -1.03 20.30
C ASN A 152 3.08 0.47 20.32
N ALA A 153 2.81 1.19 19.24
CA ALA A 153 3.14 2.61 19.12
C ALA A 153 1.89 3.40 18.74
N ILE A 154 1.79 4.65 19.21
CA ILE A 154 0.78 5.59 18.73
C ILE A 154 1.49 6.63 17.88
N ILE A 155 1.01 6.88 16.68
CA ILE A 155 1.45 7.97 15.82
C ILE A 155 0.53 9.17 16.07
N GLY A 156 1.12 10.28 16.49
CA GLY A 156 0.43 11.52 16.85
C GLY A 156 -0.11 12.28 15.65
N LEU A 157 -0.78 13.40 15.93
CA LEU A 157 -1.30 14.33 14.90
C LEU A 157 -0.21 15.25 14.34
N ASP A 158 0.90 15.39 15.05
CA ASP A 158 2.02 16.28 14.73
C ASP A 158 3.02 15.63 13.77
N GLN A 159 2.52 15.13 12.65
CA GLN A 159 3.28 14.44 11.62
C GLN A 159 2.78 14.89 10.23
N GLN A 160 3.66 14.75 9.24
CA GLN A 160 3.33 14.95 7.83
C GLN A 160 3.22 13.58 7.13
N GLU A 161 4.20 12.72 7.38
CA GLU A 161 4.23 11.33 6.95
C GLU A 161 4.26 10.39 8.17
N GLY A 162 3.53 9.28 8.10
CA GLY A 162 3.42 8.32 9.19
C GLY A 162 4.65 7.43 9.33
N VAL A 163 4.56 6.22 8.80
CA VAL A 163 5.62 5.18 8.88
C VAL A 163 5.98 4.73 7.48
N HIS A 164 7.26 4.70 7.13
CA HIS A 164 7.71 4.11 5.86
C HIS A 164 8.42 2.78 6.09
N CYS A 165 8.05 1.76 5.32
CA CYS A 165 8.81 0.52 5.21
C CYS A 165 9.72 0.56 3.99
N LEU A 166 11.03 0.46 4.21
CA LEU A 166 12.06 0.52 3.17
C LEU A 166 12.36 -0.86 2.54
N GLY A 167 11.57 -1.86 2.90
CA GLY A 167 11.59 -3.24 2.40
C GLY A 167 10.48 -4.04 3.06
N SER A 168 10.68 -5.33 3.31
CA SER A 168 9.80 -6.10 4.18
C SER A 168 9.72 -5.50 5.58
N CYS A 169 8.54 -5.52 6.21
CA CYS A 169 8.39 -5.00 7.57
C CYS A 169 7.19 -5.63 8.28
N VAL A 170 7.19 -5.50 9.62
CA VAL A 170 6.05 -5.83 10.45
C VAL A 170 5.59 -4.58 11.20
N VAL A 171 4.30 -4.29 11.13
CA VAL A 171 3.64 -3.22 11.88
C VAL A 171 2.59 -3.87 12.76
N ARG A 172 2.85 -3.95 14.06
CA ARG A 172 2.01 -4.71 14.99
C ARG A 172 1.41 -3.80 16.04
N ASN A 173 0.09 -3.69 16.08
CA ASN A 173 -0.62 -2.94 17.11
C ASN A 173 -0.16 -1.47 17.16
N VAL A 174 -0.04 -0.86 15.99
CA VAL A 174 0.32 0.55 15.80
C VAL A 174 -0.95 1.33 15.49
N TRP A 175 -1.09 2.49 16.12
CA TRP A 175 -2.31 3.28 16.08
C TRP A 175 -2.03 4.70 15.58
N TRP A 176 -2.72 5.15 14.55
CA TRP A 176 -2.63 6.54 14.07
C TRP A 176 -3.80 7.34 14.65
N ALA A 177 -3.48 8.28 15.54
CA ALA A 177 -4.46 9.17 16.15
C ALA A 177 -5.16 10.06 15.11
N GLY A 178 -4.49 10.31 13.99
CA GLY A 178 -5.01 10.94 12.78
C GLY A 178 -3.97 10.86 11.67
N VAL A 179 -4.39 10.47 10.49
CA VAL A 179 -3.53 10.40 9.30
C VAL A 179 -3.45 11.79 8.66
N CYS A 180 -2.25 12.17 8.21
CA CYS A 180 -2.03 13.45 7.54
C CYS A 180 -2.09 13.23 6.03
N GLU A 181 -0.99 12.70 5.48
CA GLU A 181 -0.92 12.20 4.11
C GLU A 181 -1.29 10.71 4.08
N ASP A 182 -0.35 9.83 4.40
CA ASP A 182 -0.53 8.38 4.50
C ASP A 182 -0.14 7.88 5.89
N ALA A 183 -0.79 6.81 6.37
CA ALA A 183 -0.46 6.22 7.67
C ALA A 183 0.80 5.35 7.57
N LEU A 184 0.83 4.50 6.55
CA LEU A 184 1.89 3.54 6.28
C LEU A 184 2.19 3.52 4.77
N THR A 185 3.46 3.75 4.44
CA THR A 185 3.93 3.70 3.04
C THR A 185 4.92 2.55 2.89
N LEU A 186 4.57 1.56 2.07
CA LEU A 186 5.43 0.43 1.73
C LEU A 186 6.29 0.82 0.53
N LYS A 187 7.45 1.40 0.79
CA LYS A 187 8.32 2.00 -0.24
C LYS A 187 9.23 0.99 -0.92
N GLY A 188 9.85 0.12 -0.12
CA GLY A 188 10.74 -0.90 -0.65
C GLY A 188 10.00 -2.16 -1.10
N ASN A 189 10.66 -2.95 -1.94
CA ASN A 189 10.17 -4.28 -2.30
C ASN A 189 10.23 -5.21 -1.08
N GLY A 190 9.24 -6.10 -0.97
CA GLY A 190 9.14 -7.07 0.11
C GLY A 190 7.71 -7.23 0.60
N ASN A 191 7.46 -8.31 1.36
CA ASN A 191 6.17 -8.50 2.01
C ASN A 191 6.08 -7.68 3.29
N ALA A 192 4.92 -7.10 3.55
CA ALA A 192 4.61 -6.39 4.77
C ALA A 192 3.48 -7.07 5.54
N LEU A 193 3.56 -7.05 6.86
CA LEU A 193 2.55 -7.62 7.74
C LEU A 193 2.06 -6.56 8.73
N VAL A 194 0.79 -6.19 8.61
CA VAL A 194 0.06 -5.29 9.52
C VAL A 194 -0.85 -6.14 10.39
N VAL A 195 -0.64 -6.14 11.72
CA VAL A 195 -1.40 -6.97 12.67
C VAL A 195 -1.97 -6.13 13.79
N GLY A 196 -3.29 -6.12 13.96
CA GLY A 196 -3.95 -5.27 14.94
C GLY A 196 -3.77 -3.78 14.60
N GLY A 197 -4.02 -2.92 15.59
CA GLY A 197 -3.85 -1.48 15.39
C GLY A 197 -5.02 -0.83 14.66
N GLY A 198 -4.84 0.43 14.30
CA GLY A 198 -5.87 1.17 13.58
C GLY A 198 -5.45 2.56 13.16
N ALA A 199 -6.17 3.13 12.21
CA ALA A 199 -5.97 4.51 11.75
C ALA A 199 -7.31 5.21 11.53
N ARG A 200 -7.30 6.54 11.65
CA ARG A 200 -8.48 7.35 11.36
C ARG A 200 -8.15 8.64 10.62
N GLY A 201 -9.14 9.17 9.89
CA GLY A 201 -9.08 10.51 9.32
C GLY A 201 -8.19 10.63 8.07
N ALA A 202 -7.85 9.52 7.41
CA ALA A 202 -7.05 9.56 6.19
C ALA A 202 -7.86 10.12 5.03
N LYS A 203 -7.47 11.30 4.52
CA LYS A 203 -8.21 11.94 3.41
C LYS A 203 -8.14 11.13 2.12
N ASP A 204 -6.95 10.63 1.78
CA ASP A 204 -6.75 9.82 0.57
C ASP A 204 -6.47 8.35 0.90
N LYS A 205 -5.32 8.00 1.47
CA LYS A 205 -4.93 6.60 1.68
C LYS A 205 -4.44 6.37 3.11
N VAL A 206 -4.75 5.20 3.64
CA VAL A 206 -4.19 4.74 4.92
C VAL A 206 -2.88 4.00 4.64
N ILE A 207 -2.93 3.01 3.74
CA ILE A 207 -1.77 2.22 3.34
C ILE A 207 -1.48 2.45 1.85
N GLN A 208 -0.35 3.08 1.58
CA GLN A 208 0.21 3.27 0.25
C GLN A 208 1.23 2.16 -0.03
N HIS A 209 1.17 1.55 -1.21
CA HIS A 209 2.08 0.46 -1.61
C HIS A 209 2.81 0.83 -2.90
N ASP A 210 4.03 1.35 -2.75
CA ASP A 210 4.89 1.78 -3.86
C ASP A 210 5.83 0.68 -4.32
N GLY A 211 6.40 -0.06 -3.37
CA GLY A 211 7.21 -1.23 -3.63
C GLY A 211 6.40 -2.38 -4.23
N LEU A 212 7.09 -3.46 -4.55
CA LEU A 212 6.51 -4.71 -5.04
C LEU A 212 6.44 -5.75 -3.92
N GLY A 213 5.39 -6.57 -3.92
CA GLY A 213 5.21 -7.63 -2.93
C GLY A 213 3.77 -7.80 -2.49
N THR A 214 3.59 -8.39 -1.32
CA THR A 214 2.28 -8.61 -0.71
C THR A 214 2.21 -7.94 0.66
N VAL A 215 1.18 -7.14 0.88
CA VAL A 215 0.81 -6.69 2.23
C VAL A 215 -0.32 -7.54 2.79
N THR A 216 -0.16 -8.00 4.02
CA THR A 216 -1.24 -8.65 4.78
C THR A 216 -1.70 -7.72 5.89
N ILE A 217 -2.99 -7.38 5.89
CA ILE A 217 -3.65 -6.51 6.88
C ILE A 217 -4.60 -7.38 7.67
N ASN A 218 -4.30 -7.63 8.94
CA ASN A 218 -5.04 -8.54 9.78
C ASN A 218 -5.44 -7.90 11.12
N GLY A 219 -6.73 -7.84 11.44
CA GLY A 219 -7.18 -7.31 12.73
C GLY A 219 -7.16 -5.78 12.85
N PHE A 220 -7.13 -5.05 11.73
CA PHE A 220 -7.00 -3.59 11.71
C PHE A 220 -8.37 -2.90 11.85
N THR A 221 -8.43 -1.79 12.59
CA THR A 221 -9.64 -0.94 12.67
C THR A 221 -9.40 0.39 11.95
N VAL A 222 -10.25 0.73 10.99
CA VAL A 222 -10.12 1.97 10.21
C VAL A 222 -11.41 2.79 10.24
N CYS A 223 -11.29 4.09 10.53
CA CYS A 223 -12.40 5.04 10.58
C CYS A 223 -12.17 6.22 9.64
N ASP A 224 -13.22 6.73 9.01
CA ASP A 224 -13.21 8.03 8.31
C ASP A 224 -12.04 8.12 7.32
N PHE A 225 -12.12 7.34 6.25
CA PHE A 225 -10.98 7.12 5.35
C PHE A 225 -11.35 7.22 3.86
N GLY A 226 -10.41 7.72 3.06
CA GLY A 226 -10.50 7.61 1.60
C GLY A 226 -10.34 6.15 1.19
N LYS A 227 -9.13 5.60 1.29
CA LYS A 227 -8.79 4.25 0.86
C LYS A 227 -8.01 3.53 1.96
N LEU A 228 -8.40 2.34 2.37
CA LEU A 228 -7.59 1.58 3.34
C LEU A 228 -6.28 1.15 2.68
N TYR A 229 -6.34 0.59 1.47
CA TYR A 229 -5.16 0.19 0.72
C TYR A 229 -5.23 0.67 -0.74
N ARG A 230 -4.10 1.15 -1.26
CA ARG A 230 -3.93 1.45 -2.68
C ARG A 230 -2.55 0.99 -3.16
N ALA A 231 -2.54 0.10 -4.17
CA ALA A 231 -1.36 -0.13 -5.00
C ALA A 231 -0.99 1.17 -5.73
N CYS A 232 0.27 1.58 -5.78
CA CYS A 232 0.60 2.84 -6.43
C CYS A 232 0.18 2.85 -7.91
N GLY A 233 -0.49 3.91 -8.35
CA GLY A 233 -1.12 3.96 -9.68
C GLY A 233 -0.25 4.55 -10.78
N ASN A 234 0.90 5.11 -10.44
CA ASN A 234 1.75 5.91 -11.33
C ASN A 234 3.18 6.01 -10.78
N CYS A 235 3.63 4.98 -10.05
CA CYS A 235 4.96 4.99 -9.46
C CYS A 235 6.05 4.78 -10.51
N PRO A 236 7.29 5.24 -10.27
CA PRO A 236 8.44 4.90 -11.10
C PRO A 236 8.68 3.40 -11.20
N VAL A 237 8.39 2.67 -10.11
CA VAL A 237 8.39 1.21 -10.07
C VAL A 237 7.01 0.72 -10.48
N SER A 238 6.95 -0.10 -11.52
CA SER A 238 5.75 -0.78 -11.99
C SER A 238 5.92 -2.28 -11.80
N GLY A 239 4.83 -2.98 -11.50
CA GLY A 239 4.82 -4.41 -11.25
C GLY A 239 3.77 -4.80 -10.22
N ARG A 240 3.78 -6.10 -9.89
CA ARG A 240 2.72 -6.74 -9.11
C ARG A 240 2.75 -6.40 -7.62
N ARG A 241 1.60 -5.97 -7.11
CA ARG A 241 1.32 -5.66 -5.70
C ARG A 241 0.05 -6.39 -5.26
N ASN A 242 0.16 -7.22 -4.23
CA ASN A 242 -1.00 -7.94 -3.69
C ASN A 242 -1.37 -7.41 -2.30
N VAL A 243 -2.66 -7.53 -1.97
CA VAL A 243 -3.20 -7.22 -0.65
C VAL A 243 -4.02 -8.40 -0.14
N VAL A 244 -3.77 -8.78 1.10
CA VAL A 244 -4.63 -9.69 1.87
C VAL A 244 -5.25 -8.89 3.01
N VAL A 245 -6.57 -8.82 3.06
CA VAL A 245 -7.33 -8.13 4.09
C VAL A 245 -8.15 -9.16 4.86
N ASN A 246 -7.84 -9.32 6.15
CA ASN A 246 -8.48 -10.28 7.03
C ASN A 246 -8.88 -9.64 8.35
N ASN A 247 -10.05 -9.99 8.89
CA ASN A 247 -10.46 -9.56 10.23
C ASN A 247 -10.39 -8.02 10.40
N VAL A 248 -10.78 -7.26 9.38
CA VAL A 248 -10.74 -5.79 9.40
C VAL A 248 -12.11 -5.23 9.73
N ARG A 249 -12.14 -4.17 10.55
CA ARG A 249 -13.34 -3.39 10.84
C ARG A 249 -13.21 -2.02 10.18
N ALA A 250 -14.08 -1.72 9.24
CA ALA A 250 -14.00 -0.51 8.43
C ALA A 250 -15.27 0.34 8.56
N TYR A 251 -15.10 1.62 8.88
CA TYR A 251 -16.21 2.55 9.08
C TYR A 251 -16.01 3.83 8.27
N ASN A 252 -17.06 4.31 7.62
CA ASN A 252 -17.10 5.59 6.90
C ASN A 252 -15.95 5.73 5.87
N GLY A 253 -15.88 4.77 4.94
CA GLY A 253 -14.81 4.66 3.95
C GLY A 253 -15.26 4.92 2.51
N GLN A 254 -14.38 5.43 1.63
CA GLN A 254 -14.68 5.47 0.20
C GLN A 254 -14.37 4.14 -0.49
N VAL A 255 -13.19 3.57 -0.26
CA VAL A 255 -12.73 2.33 -0.91
C VAL A 255 -11.94 1.47 0.08
N LEU A 256 -12.23 0.18 0.21
CA LEU A 256 -11.39 -0.68 1.05
C LEU A 256 -10.04 -0.96 0.36
N THR A 257 -10.04 -1.48 -0.87
CA THR A 257 -8.81 -1.77 -1.62
C THR A 257 -8.86 -1.25 -3.06
N GLY A 258 -7.76 -0.64 -3.53
CA GLY A 258 -7.54 -0.30 -4.93
C GLY A 258 -6.34 -1.03 -5.52
N ILE A 259 -6.53 -1.83 -6.56
CA ILE A 259 -5.50 -2.67 -7.21
C ILE A 259 -5.33 -2.33 -8.69
N ASN A 260 -4.12 -2.50 -9.25
CA ASN A 260 -3.86 -2.33 -10.69
C ASN A 260 -3.88 -3.69 -11.41
N VAL A 261 -4.98 -4.00 -12.09
CA VAL A 261 -5.17 -5.35 -12.66
C VAL A 261 -4.31 -5.62 -13.88
N ASP A 262 -3.86 -4.59 -14.59
CA ASP A 262 -2.90 -4.69 -15.69
C ASP A 262 -1.50 -5.12 -15.22
N GLN A 263 -1.21 -4.98 -13.93
CA GLN A 263 0.02 -5.46 -13.29
C GLN A 263 -0.13 -6.86 -12.65
N GLY A 264 -1.33 -7.46 -12.75
CA GLY A 264 -1.64 -8.74 -12.10
C GLY A 264 -1.84 -8.64 -10.59
N ASP A 265 -2.14 -7.45 -10.07
CA ASP A 265 -2.45 -7.23 -8.66
C ASP A 265 -3.67 -8.05 -8.25
N THR A 266 -3.65 -8.54 -7.01
CA THR A 266 -4.79 -9.25 -6.42
C THR A 266 -5.12 -8.72 -5.03
N ALA A 267 -6.41 -8.68 -4.72
CA ALA A 267 -6.95 -8.43 -3.40
C ALA A 267 -7.71 -9.67 -2.91
N MET A 268 -7.32 -10.19 -1.76
CA MET A 268 -8.04 -11.25 -1.05
C MET A 268 -8.66 -10.66 0.21
N ILE A 269 -9.99 -10.64 0.30
CA ILE A 269 -10.73 -9.95 1.35
C ILE A 269 -11.65 -10.95 2.04
N SER A 270 -11.43 -11.15 3.34
CA SER A 270 -12.17 -12.12 4.16
C SER A 270 -12.37 -11.63 5.59
N ASN A 271 -13.43 -12.08 6.26
CA ASN A 271 -13.72 -11.71 7.65
C ASN A 271 -13.73 -10.19 7.90
N VAL A 272 -14.19 -9.41 6.91
CA VAL A 272 -14.31 -7.97 7.03
C VAL A 272 -15.74 -7.63 7.41
N CYS A 273 -15.90 -6.72 8.37
CA CYS A 273 -17.15 -5.97 8.51
C CYS A 273 -16.93 -4.54 8.02
N GLY A 274 -17.95 -3.98 7.38
CA GLY A 274 -17.93 -2.63 6.83
C GLY A 274 -19.24 -1.90 7.12
N SER A 275 -19.15 -0.69 7.67
CA SER A 275 -20.30 0.20 7.88
C SER A 275 -20.05 1.54 7.19
N ASN A 276 -20.93 1.92 6.28
CA ASN A 276 -20.77 3.12 5.41
C ASN A 276 -19.48 3.10 4.57
N VAL A 277 -19.07 1.93 4.06
CA VAL A 277 -17.96 1.81 3.10
C VAL A 277 -18.51 1.76 1.68
N ARG A 278 -18.19 2.75 0.84
CA ARG A 278 -18.86 2.92 -0.48
C ARG A 278 -18.48 1.86 -1.50
N SER A 279 -17.25 1.37 -1.47
CA SER A 279 -16.80 0.29 -2.35
C SER A 279 -15.75 -0.56 -1.67
N ILE A 280 -15.73 -1.84 -2.03
CA ILE A 280 -14.85 -2.82 -1.39
C ILE A 280 -13.56 -2.97 -2.19
N CYS A 281 -13.63 -3.40 -3.44
CA CYS A 281 -12.43 -3.60 -4.26
C CYS A 281 -12.60 -2.89 -5.61
N ASN A 282 -11.77 -1.87 -5.82
CA ASN A 282 -11.72 -1.10 -7.06
C ASN A 282 -10.53 -1.53 -7.90
N GLU A 283 -10.78 -1.72 -9.18
CA GLU A 283 -9.76 -2.01 -10.18
C GLU A 283 -9.32 -0.74 -10.90
N PHE A 284 -8.03 -0.67 -11.16
CA PHE A 284 -7.38 0.40 -11.87
C PHE A 284 -6.47 -0.15 -12.97
N ARG A 285 -6.15 0.72 -13.92
CA ARG A 285 -5.02 0.58 -14.82
C ARG A 285 -3.89 1.50 -14.35
N GLU A 286 -2.69 0.96 -14.18
CA GLU A 286 -1.51 1.75 -13.84
C GLU A 286 -1.17 2.72 -15.00
N ALA A 287 -0.78 3.94 -14.65
CA ALA A 287 -0.31 4.95 -15.58
C ALA A 287 1.22 4.97 -15.62
N ARG A 288 1.78 5.62 -16.64
CA ARG A 288 3.21 5.96 -16.65
C ARG A 288 3.56 6.84 -15.43
N PRO A 289 4.83 6.87 -15.00
CA PRO A 289 5.25 7.71 -13.88
C PRO A 289 4.80 9.16 -14.01
N GLY A 290 4.16 9.69 -12.97
CA GLY A 290 3.59 11.06 -12.95
C GLY A 290 2.27 11.24 -13.72
N GLY A 291 1.75 10.18 -14.36
CA GLY A 291 0.43 10.18 -15.00
C GLY A 291 -0.71 9.89 -14.02
N SER A 292 -1.94 9.86 -14.53
CA SER A 292 -3.14 9.56 -13.73
C SER A 292 -3.63 8.14 -13.97
N SER A 293 -3.68 7.30 -12.92
CA SER A 293 -4.24 5.95 -13.02
C SER A 293 -5.74 6.00 -13.37
N GLN A 294 -6.20 5.11 -14.24
CA GLN A 294 -7.60 5.05 -14.66
C GLN A 294 -8.36 4.04 -13.82
N LYS A 295 -9.49 4.44 -13.21
CA LYS A 295 -10.44 3.49 -12.59
C LYS A 295 -11.17 2.71 -13.68
N LEU A 296 -11.22 1.38 -13.56
CA LEU A 296 -11.85 0.49 -14.55
C LEU A 296 -13.24 0.05 -14.11
N GLY A 297 -13.44 -0.22 -12.81
CA GLY A 297 -14.70 -0.75 -12.31
C GLY A 297 -14.55 -1.43 -10.95
N THR A 298 -15.65 -2.02 -10.47
CA THR A 298 -15.77 -2.63 -9.13
C THR A 298 -16.81 -3.75 -9.13
N VAL A 299 -16.39 -5.02 -9.16
CA VAL A 299 -17.20 -6.21 -8.81
C VAL A 299 -16.28 -7.31 -8.26
N PRO A 300 -16.76 -8.24 -7.41
CA PRO A 300 -16.01 -9.44 -7.07
C PRO A 300 -15.64 -10.24 -8.33
N ASN A 301 -14.36 -10.59 -8.46
CA ASN A 301 -13.82 -11.37 -9.59
C ASN A 301 -12.51 -12.08 -9.17
N SER A 302 -11.76 -12.60 -10.14
CA SER A 302 -10.52 -13.34 -9.86
C SER A 302 -9.40 -12.48 -9.26
N SER A 303 -9.38 -11.18 -9.52
CA SER A 303 -8.44 -10.19 -8.95
C SER A 303 -8.95 -9.61 -7.64
N CYS A 304 -10.25 -9.30 -7.56
CA CYS A 304 -10.96 -8.85 -6.37
C CYS A 304 -11.70 -10.01 -5.69
N ARG A 305 -10.97 -10.88 -5.01
CA ARG A 305 -11.52 -12.07 -4.32
C ARG A 305 -12.09 -11.66 -2.98
N THR A 306 -13.40 -11.43 -2.94
CA THR A 306 -14.07 -10.92 -1.75
C THR A 306 -15.08 -11.94 -1.23
N ALA A 307 -14.98 -12.31 0.05
CA ALA A 307 -16.08 -12.96 0.77
C ALA A 307 -17.22 -11.97 1.03
N GLN A 308 -18.38 -12.46 1.47
CA GLN A 308 -19.46 -11.56 1.92
C GLN A 308 -18.96 -10.67 3.06
N ILE A 309 -19.16 -9.35 2.92
CA ILE A 309 -18.82 -8.38 3.96
C ILE A 309 -20.07 -8.13 4.80
N SER A 310 -19.94 -8.35 6.10
CA SER A 310 -21.00 -8.08 7.06
C SER A 310 -21.02 -6.61 7.44
N ARG A 311 -22.15 -6.13 7.98
CA ARG A 311 -22.19 -4.83 8.63
C ARG A 311 -21.44 -4.92 9.97
N CYS A 312 -20.64 -3.90 10.30
CA CYS A 312 -20.21 -3.69 11.68
C CYS A 312 -21.36 -3.01 12.47
#